data_AF-A0A973R5N5-F1
#
_entry.id   AF-A0A973R5N5-F1
#
_cell.length_a   1.000
_cell.length_b   1.000
_cell.length_c   1.000
_cell.angle_alpha   90.00
_cell.angle_beta   90.00
_cell.angle_gamma   90.00
#
_symmetry.space_group_name_H-M   'P 1'
#
loop_
_entity.id
_entity.type
_entity.pdbx_description
1 polymer ?
#
loop_
_entity_poly.entity_id
_entity_poly.type
_entity_poly.pdbx_seq_one_letter_code
_entity_poly.pdbx_strand_id
1 'polypeptide(L)'
;MGTGRAGTVAWRPVALVTAVTAAVHLAVATRFGWHHDEFYYVICGRHPAFGYVDQPPLTPLLARFADAAGGLLGVRLLAIAAQAGCVVLTAVLAARFGGRGAAQT
;
A
#
# COMPACT_ATOMS: atom_id res chain seq x y z
N MET A 1 -23.32 -28.30 -0.17
CA MET A 1 -22.26 -27.28 -0.13
C MET A 1 -22.19 -26.66 -1.52
N GLY A 2 -22.83 -25.51 -1.73
CA GLY A 2 -22.93 -24.90 -3.06
C GLY A 2 -21.58 -24.39 -3.52
N THR A 3 -21.14 -24.80 -4.69
CA THR A 3 -19.99 -24.22 -5.39
C THR A 3 -20.38 -22.83 -5.87
N GLY A 4 -20.32 -21.84 -4.96
CA GLY A 4 -20.46 -20.44 -5.34
C GLY A 4 -19.38 -20.10 -6.35
N ARG A 5 -19.76 -19.92 -7.62
CA ARG A 5 -18.84 -19.43 -8.65
C ARG A 5 -18.26 -18.10 -8.15
N ALA A 6 -16.95 -18.05 -7.95
CA ALA A 6 -16.26 -16.79 -7.70
C ALA A 6 -16.64 -15.81 -8.82
N GLY A 7 -17.00 -14.58 -8.44
CA GLY A 7 -17.26 -13.51 -9.38
C GLY A 7 -16.02 -13.22 -10.22
N THR A 8 -16.21 -12.72 -11.44
CA THR A 8 -15.10 -12.22 -12.26
C THR A 8 -14.67 -10.84 -11.76
N VAL A 9 -13.36 -10.58 -11.76
CA VAL A 9 -12.81 -9.28 -11.38
C VAL A 9 -13.05 -8.28 -12.52
N ALA A 10 -13.61 -7.12 -12.19
CA ALA A 10 -13.81 -5.97 -13.06
C ALA A 10 -12.50 -5.20 -13.22
N TRP A 11 -11.54 -5.79 -13.94
CA TRP A 11 -10.18 -5.27 -14.06
C TRP A 11 -10.08 -3.83 -14.56
N ARG A 12 -10.95 -3.42 -15.49
CA ARG A 12 -10.93 -2.06 -16.06
C ARG A 12 -11.14 -0.98 -15.01
N PRO A 13 -12.27 -0.95 -14.27
CA PRO A 13 -12.49 0.08 -13.27
C PRO A 13 -11.57 -0.08 -12.06
N VAL A 14 -11.18 -1.31 -11.68
CA VAL A 14 -10.16 -1.53 -10.62
C VAL A 14 -8.83 -0.89 -11.03
N ALA A 15 -8.35 -1.14 -12.24
CA ALA A 15 -7.11 -0.54 -12.74
C ALA A 15 -7.21 0.99 -12.82
N LEU A 16 -8.37 1.54 -13.19
CA LEU A 16 -8.59 2.98 -13.20
C LEU A 16 -8.48 3.57 -11.79
N VAL A 17 -9.17 3.00 -10.79
CA VAL A 17 -9.12 3.48 -9.40
C VAL A 17 -7.70 3.36 -8.84
N THR A 18 -7.03 2.22 -9.06
CA THR A 18 -5.63 2.02 -8.64
C THR A 18 -4.70 3.05 -9.30
N ALA A 19 -4.83 3.29 -10.60
CA ALA A 19 -3.98 4.23 -11.33
C ALA A 19 -4.22 5.68 -10.87
N VAL A 20 -5.48 6.09 -10.73
CA VAL A 20 -5.84 7.45 -10.28
C VAL A 20 -5.34 7.70 -8.86
N THR A 21 -5.59 6.78 -7.92
CA THR A 21 -5.13 6.94 -6.53
C THR A 21 -3.60 7.01 -6.42
N ALA A 22 -2.89 6.14 -7.14
CA ALA A 22 -1.42 6.16 -7.19
C ALA A 22 -0.89 7.46 -7.84
N ALA A 23 -1.49 7.92 -8.94
CA ALA A 23 -1.09 9.14 -9.62
C ALA A 23 -1.28 10.39 -8.73
N VAL A 24 -2.40 10.45 -7.99
CA VAL A 24 -2.65 11.55 -7.03
C VAL A 24 -1.59 11.57 -5.93
N HIS A 25 -1.26 10.42 -5.33
CA HIS A 25 -0.20 10.36 -4.32
C HIS A 25 1.16 10.75 -4.91
N LEU A 26 1.51 10.25 -6.10
CA LEU A 26 2.77 10.57 -6.75
C LEU A 26 2.89 12.07 -7.06
N ALA A 27 1.80 12.72 -7.49
CA ALA A 27 1.77 14.15 -7.81
C ALA A 27 2.05 15.06 -6.60
N VAL A 28 1.89 14.55 -5.37
CA VAL A 28 2.17 15.28 -4.13
C VAL A 28 3.36 14.71 -3.34
N ALA A 29 3.89 13.54 -3.74
CA ALA A 29 4.88 12.78 -2.99
C ALA A 29 6.21 13.51 -2.74
N THR A 30 6.53 14.56 -3.49
CA THR A 30 7.77 15.35 -3.33
C THR A 30 7.52 16.79 -2.93
N ARG A 31 6.26 17.19 -2.71
CA ARG A 31 5.91 18.59 -2.38
C ARG A 31 6.29 18.99 -0.97
N PHE A 32 6.44 18.02 -0.07
CA PHE A 32 6.78 18.24 1.33
C PHE A 32 7.97 17.38 1.75
N GLY A 33 8.71 17.86 2.76
CA GLY A 33 9.77 17.11 3.42
C GLY A 33 9.24 15.93 4.24
N TRP A 34 10.10 15.40 5.11
CA TRP A 34 9.76 14.29 5.99
C TRP A 34 8.57 14.60 6.89
N HIS A 35 7.56 13.72 6.88
CA HIS A 35 6.58 13.65 7.95
C HIS A 35 7.23 13.06 9.20
N HIS A 36 6.74 13.43 10.39
CA HIS A 36 7.29 12.95 11.66
C HIS A 36 7.31 11.41 11.72
N ASP A 37 6.20 10.77 11.35
CA ASP A 37 6.09 9.31 11.37
C ASP A 37 7.02 8.65 10.34
N GLU A 38 7.13 9.23 9.13
CA GLU A 38 8.03 8.71 8.08
C GLU A 38 9.49 8.72 8.56
N PHE A 39 9.90 9.83 9.21
CA PHE A 39 11.23 9.95 9.78
C PHE A 39 11.43 8.96 10.93
N TYR A 40 10.44 8.82 11.82
CA TYR A 40 10.48 7.88 12.93
C TYR A 40 10.66 6.42 12.45
N TYR A 41 9.95 6.02 11.39
CA TYR A 41 10.08 4.68 10.80
C TYR A 41 11.48 4.43 10.25
N VAL A 42 12.08 5.42 9.58
CA VAL A 42 13.44 5.31 9.04
C VAL A 42 14.49 5.21 10.16
N ILE A 43 14.36 6.03 11.20
CA ILE A 43 15.27 5.99 12.36
C ILE A 43 15.16 4.63 13.06
N CYS A 44 13.95 4.13 13.27
CA CYS A 44 13.75 2.79 13.83
C CYS A 44 14.30 1.69 12.92
N GLY A 45 14.21 1.87 11.60
CA GLY A 45 14.81 0.99 10.60
C GLY A 45 16.34 0.94 10.67
N ARG A 46 16.98 2.06 11.00
CA ARG A 46 18.43 2.14 11.21
C ARG A 46 18.87 1.50 12.54
N HIS A 47 17.95 1.37 13.50
CA HIS A 47 18.18 0.77 14.82
C HIS A 47 17.18 -0.37 15.13
N PRO A 48 17.09 -1.42 14.29
CA PRO A 48 16.00 -2.39 14.37
C PRO A 48 15.93 -3.08 15.74
N ALA A 49 14.75 -3.02 16.35
CA ALA A 49 14.42 -3.67 17.61
C ALA A 49 13.08 -4.39 17.48
N PHE A 50 12.94 -5.53 18.15
CA PHE A 50 11.69 -6.33 18.13
C PHE A 50 10.58 -5.75 19.02
N GLY A 51 10.85 -4.70 19.78
CA GLY A 51 9.99 -4.18 20.84
C GLY A 51 9.70 -2.68 20.77
N TYR A 52 9.62 -2.10 19.57
CA TYR A 52 9.05 -0.75 19.45
C TYR A 52 7.59 -0.79 19.91
N VAL A 53 7.22 0.15 20.79
CA VAL A 53 5.88 0.21 21.38
C VAL A 53 4.81 0.42 20.31
N ASP A 54 5.15 1.20 19.27
CA ASP A 54 4.17 1.69 18.30
C ASP A 54 4.14 0.88 17.00
N GLN A 55 5.20 0.11 16.70
CA GLN A 55 5.30 -0.57 15.41
C GLN A 55 5.93 -1.97 15.49
N PRO A 56 5.33 -2.96 14.80
CA PRO A 56 5.95 -4.28 14.65
C PRO A 56 7.23 -4.18 13.80
N PRO A 57 8.17 -5.14 13.91
CA PRO A 57 9.49 -5.06 13.28
C PRO A 57 9.47 -4.99 11.74
N LEU A 58 8.37 -5.38 11.10
CA LEU A 58 8.24 -5.32 9.64
C LEU A 58 8.30 -3.87 9.11
N THR A 59 7.59 -2.94 9.76
CA THR A 59 7.51 -1.53 9.33
C THR A 59 8.88 -0.84 9.27
N PRO A 60 9.71 -0.85 10.34
CA PRO A 60 11.03 -0.23 10.29
C PRO A 60 11.98 -0.94 9.32
N LEU A 61 11.88 -2.25 9.14
CA LEU A 61 12.69 -2.98 8.15
C LEU A 61 12.35 -2.56 6.71
N LEU A 62 11.06 -2.44 6.40
CA LEU A 62 10.59 -1.93 5.12
C LEU A 62 11.02 -0.47 4.90
N ALA A 63 10.90 0.37 5.92
CA ALA A 63 11.34 1.76 5.87
C ALA A 63 12.85 1.88 5.61
N ARG A 64 13.69 1.05 6.26
CA ARG A 64 15.14 0.99 6.01
C ARG A 64 15.45 0.65 4.55
N PHE A 65 14.79 -0.37 4.01
CA PHE A 65 15.02 -0.79 2.63
C PHE A 65 14.61 0.32 1.64
N ALA A 66 13.44 0.91 1.85
CA ALA A 66 12.92 1.97 0.99
C ALA A 66 13.75 3.27 1.07
N ASP A 67 14.21 3.64 2.26
CA ASP A 67 15.13 4.76 2.48
C ASP A 67 16.46 4.53 1.75
N ALA A 68 17.02 3.31 1.83
CA ALA A 68 18.24 2.98 1.12
C ALA A 68 18.08 3.00 -0.41
N ALA A 69 16.87 2.74 -0.93
CA ALA A 69 16.59 2.71 -2.37
C ALA A 69 16.33 4.10 -2.97
N GLY A 70 15.82 5.06 -2.20
CA GLY A 70 15.42 6.37 -2.75
C GLY A 70 15.07 7.45 -1.73
N GLY A 71 15.53 7.30 -0.47
CA GLY A 71 15.24 8.23 0.62
C GLY A 71 13.73 8.41 0.85
N LEU A 72 13.32 9.66 1.07
CA LEU A 72 11.91 10.03 1.26
C LEU A 72 11.00 9.53 0.13
N LEU A 73 11.43 9.70 -1.13
CA LEU A 73 10.66 9.24 -2.27
C LEU A 73 10.56 7.70 -2.27
N GLY A 74 11.64 7.00 -1.94
CA GLY A 74 11.63 5.54 -1.83
C GLY A 74 10.60 5.03 -0.81
N VAL A 75 10.57 5.63 0.38
CA VAL A 75 9.58 5.32 1.43
C VAL A 75 8.15 5.57 0.93
N ARG A 76 7.91 6.70 0.26
CA ARG A 76 6.58 7.04 -0.28
C ARG A 76 6.17 6.14 -1.45
N LEU A 77 7.10 5.75 -2.31
CA LEU A 77 6.84 4.80 -3.39
C LEU A 77 6.44 3.42 -2.85
N LEU A 78 7.10 2.97 -1.77
CA LEU A 78 6.70 1.73 -1.10
C LEU A 78 5.28 1.83 -0.52
N ALA A 79 4.94 2.95 0.13
CA ALA A 79 3.60 3.19 0.65
C ALA A 79 2.53 3.23 -0.47
N ILE A 80 2.83 3.91 -1.58
CA ILE A 80 1.94 3.96 -2.76
C ILE A 80 1.75 2.56 -3.36
N ALA A 81 2.82 1.76 -3.47
CA ALA A 81 2.74 0.39 -3.95
C ALA A 81 1.88 -0.50 -3.03
N ALA A 82 2.04 -0.37 -1.71
CA ALA A 82 1.21 -1.08 -0.73
C ALA A 82 -0.27 -0.67 -0.85
N GLN A 83 -0.56 0.62 -0.97
CA GLN A 83 -1.92 1.14 -1.20
C GLN A 83 -2.54 0.59 -2.49
N ALA A 84 -1.79 0.60 -3.59
CA ALA A 84 -2.24 0.05 -4.87
C ALA A 84 -2.52 -1.46 -4.75
N GLY A 85 -1.66 -2.20 -4.06
CA GLY A 85 -1.85 -3.61 -3.73
C GLY A 85 -3.14 -3.84 -2.94
N CYS A 86 -3.41 -3.03 -1.91
CA CYS A 86 -4.64 -3.11 -1.12
C CYS A 86 -5.90 -2.92 -1.98
N VAL A 87 -5.92 -1.96 -2.90
CA VAL A 87 -7.07 -1.74 -3.80
C VAL A 87 -7.33 -2.99 -4.64
N VAL A 88 -6.28 -3.55 -5.27
CA VAL A 88 -6.39 -4.75 -6.10
C VAL A 88 -6.83 -5.96 -5.28
N LEU A 89 -6.23 -6.18 -4.11
CA LEU A 89 -6.57 -7.31 -3.24
C LEU A 89 -8.01 -7.21 -2.73
N THR A 90 -8.47 -6.03 -2.36
CA THR A 90 -9.87 -5.79 -1.96
C THR A 90 -10.83 -6.13 -3.09
N ALA A 91 -10.55 -5.71 -4.33
CA ALA A 91 -11.37 -6.06 -5.49
C ALA A 91 -11.41 -7.57 -5.77
N VAL A 92 -10.24 -8.24 -5.67
CA VAL A 92 -10.14 -9.70 -5.81
C VAL A 92 -10.94 -10.42 -4.73
N LEU A 93 -10.86 -9.97 -3.47
CA LEU A 93 -11.63 -10.53 -2.37
C LEU A 93 -13.13 -10.32 -2.55
N ALA A 94 -13.56 -9.12 -2.96
CA ALA A 94 -14.96 -8.84 -3.27
C ALA A 94 -15.50 -9.76 -4.38
N ALA A 95 -14.71 -9.99 -5.45
CA ALA A 95 -15.06 -10.93 -6.50
C ALA A 95 -15.18 -12.38 -5.96
N ARG A 96 -14.23 -12.81 -5.10
CA ARG A 96 -14.26 -14.15 -4.47
C ARG A 96 -15.48 -14.38 -3.58
N PHE A 97 -15.99 -13.33 -2.95
CA PHE A 97 -17.22 -13.38 -2.14
C PHE A 97 -18.51 -13.21 -2.96
N GLY A 98 -18.43 -13.20 -4.30
CA GLY A 98 -19.59 -13.10 -5.20
C GLY A 98 -20.02 -11.67 -5.53
N GLY A 99 -19.22 -10.67 -5.18
CA GLY A 99 -19.45 -9.27 -5.54
C GLY A 99 -19.39 -9.04 -7.05
N ARG A 100 -20.38 -8.33 -7.58
CA ARG A 100 -20.42 -7.88 -8.99
C ARG A 100 -19.52 -6.65 -9.18
N GLY A 101 -19.34 -6.18 -10.41
CA GLY A 101 -18.39 -5.10 -10.73
C GLY A 101 -18.52 -3.84 -9.86
N ALA A 102 -19.75 -3.44 -9.49
CA ALA A 102 -19.98 -2.28 -8.62
C ALA A 102 -19.44 -2.43 -7.18
N ALA A 103 -19.22 -3.65 -6.69
CA ALA A 103 -18.67 -3.91 -5.36
C ALA A 103 -17.12 -3.90 -5.34
N GLN A 104 -16.47 -3.73 -6.49
CA GLN A 104 -15.03 -3.86 -6.66
C GLN A 104 -14.34 -2.52 -6.96
N THR A 105 -15.11 -1.43 -7.03
CA THR A 105 -14.72 -0.12 -7.60
C THR A 105 -15.21 1.01 -6.73
#